data_AF-A0A521E0Q6-F1
#
_entry.id   AF-A0A521E0Q6-F1
#
_cell.length_a   1.000
_cell.length_b   1.000
_cell.length_c   1.000
_cell.angle_alpha   90.00
_cell.angle_beta   90.00
_cell.angle_gamma   90.00
#
_symmetry.space_group_name_H-M   'P 1'
#
loop_
_entity.id
_entity.type
_entity.pdbx_description
1 polymer ?
#
loop_
_entity_poly.entity_id
_entity_poly.type
_entity_poly.pdbx_seq_one_letter_code
_entity_poly.pdbx_strand_id
1 'polypeptide(L)'
;MQILYGVFVLSFLGAGVYYLQEDPPNAVHFFVIALFFFVVLFEFRGNPFSRKMYVLVSLILVGNAMIQFFVASNNAVLGLVSLFLAYFALQARRRVKH
;
A
#
# COMPACT_ATOMS: atom_id res chain seq x y z
N MET A 1 -11.65 12.76 -7.95
CA MET A 1 -10.73 11.60 -7.79
C MET A 1 -9.49 11.95 -6.97
N GLN A 2 -8.67 12.93 -7.33
CA GLN A 2 -7.42 13.24 -6.60
C GLN A 2 -7.62 13.58 -5.10
N ILE A 3 -8.66 14.35 -4.75
CA ILE A 3 -8.98 14.67 -3.35
C ILE A 3 -9.28 13.41 -2.54
N LEU A 4 -10.04 12.47 -3.11
CA LEU A 4 -10.38 11.20 -2.45
C LEU A 4 -9.13 10.36 -2.15
N TYR A 5 -8.22 10.24 -3.12
CA TYR A 5 -6.94 9.54 -2.90
C TYR A 5 -6.06 10.24 -1.87
N GLY A 6 -6.05 11.58 -1.86
CA GLY A 6 -5.38 12.35 -0.81
C GLY A 6 -5.94 12.08 0.58
N VAL A 7 -7.27 12.03 0.71
CA VAL A 7 -7.94 11.66 1.96
C VAL A 7 -7.57 10.23 2.37
N PHE A 8 -7.57 9.27 1.45
CA PHE A 8 -7.14 7.90 1.78
C PHE A 8 -5.69 7.86 2.28
N VAL A 9 -4.76 8.52 1.62
CA VAL A 9 -3.36 8.58 2.08
C VAL A 9 -3.28 9.11 3.50
N LEU A 10 -3.94 10.22 3.80
CA LEU A 10 -3.91 10.83 5.14
C LEU A 10 -4.61 9.95 6.19
N SER A 11 -5.75 9.35 5.88
CA SER A 11 -6.48 8.46 6.80
C SER A 11 -5.66 7.22 7.14
N PHE A 12 -5.05 6.57 6.15
CA PHE A 12 -4.20 5.40 6.38
C PHE A 12 -2.90 5.77 7.10
N LEU A 13 -2.32 6.94 6.81
CA LEU A 13 -1.17 7.45 7.54
C LEU A 13 -1.51 7.67 9.02
N GLY A 14 -2.65 8.32 9.30
CA GLY A 14 -3.14 8.56 10.66
C GLY A 14 -3.43 7.26 11.41
N ALA A 15 -4.06 6.29 10.75
CA ALA A 15 -4.27 4.96 11.32
C ALA A 15 -2.94 4.26 11.64
N GLY A 16 -1.95 4.32 10.74
CA GLY A 16 -0.62 3.76 11.01
C GLY A 16 0.05 4.37 12.23
N VAL A 17 -0.06 5.69 12.41
CA VAL A 17 0.47 6.39 13.61
C VAL A 17 -0.28 5.94 14.87
N TYR A 18 -1.60 5.82 14.80
CA TYR A 18 -2.44 5.40 15.93
C TYR A 18 -2.07 4.00 16.43
N TYR A 19 -1.89 3.04 15.53
CA TYR A 19 -1.56 1.64 15.88
C TYR A 19 -0.08 1.41 16.19
N LEU A 20 0.80 2.41 16.02
CA LEU A 20 2.25 2.23 16.04
C LEU A 20 2.80 1.57 17.31
N GLN A 21 2.22 1.88 18.47
CA GLN A 21 2.67 1.36 19.76
C GLN A 21 1.93 0.09 20.18
N GLU A 22 0.62 0.02 19.90
CA GLU A 22 -0.25 -1.05 20.39
C GLU A 22 -0.23 -2.30 19.48
N ASP A 23 -0.16 -2.09 18.16
CA ASP A 23 -0.18 -3.17 17.16
C ASP A 23 0.75 -2.83 15.97
N PRO A 24 2.08 -3.02 16.14
CA PRO A 24 3.06 -2.68 15.12
C PRO A 24 2.84 -3.37 13.76
N PRO A 25 2.44 -4.66 13.68
CA PRO A 25 2.10 -5.29 12.41
C PRO A 25 0.98 -4.55 11.65
N ASN A 26 -0.08 -4.12 12.35
CA ASN A 26 -1.17 -3.37 11.74
C ASN A 26 -0.78 -1.94 11.40
N ALA A 27 0.06 -1.29 12.22
CA ALA A 27 0.63 0.01 11.89
C ALA A 27 1.40 -0.02 10.56
N VAL A 28 2.28 -1.01 10.40
CA VAL A 28 3.04 -1.23 9.15
C VAL A 28 2.09 -1.47 7.99
N HIS A 29 1.05 -2.28 8.18
CA HIS A 29 0.05 -2.51 7.14
C HIS A 29 -0.58 -1.19 6.66
N PHE A 30 -1.04 -0.34 7.56
CA PHE A 30 -1.63 0.94 7.19
C PHE A 30 -0.64 1.89 6.50
N PHE A 31 0.62 1.94 6.93
CA PHE A 31 1.64 2.74 6.23
C PHE A 31 1.91 2.23 4.82
N VAL A 32 1.98 0.92 4.62
CA VAL A 32 2.18 0.33 3.30
C VAL A 32 0.98 0.60 2.39
N ILE A 33 -0.25 0.55 2.91
CA ILE A 33 -1.45 0.93 2.15
C ILE A 33 -1.43 2.43 1.79
N ALA A 34 -1.03 3.30 2.73
CA ALA A 34 -0.86 4.72 2.46
C ALA A 34 0.15 4.97 1.34
N LEU A 35 1.30 4.27 1.35
CA LEU A 35 2.31 4.34 0.31
C LEU A 35 1.75 3.93 -1.07
N PHE A 36 0.96 2.86 -1.14
CA PHE A 36 0.31 2.44 -2.38
C PHE A 36 -0.60 3.54 -2.93
N PHE A 37 -1.49 4.09 -2.11
CA PHE A 37 -2.38 5.16 -2.55
C PHE A 37 -1.65 6.45 -2.90
N PHE A 38 -0.52 6.74 -2.27
CA PHE A 38 0.34 7.85 -2.61
C PHE A 38 0.93 7.70 -4.03
N VAL A 39 1.41 6.50 -4.37
CA VAL A 39 1.89 6.20 -5.73
C VAL A 39 0.77 6.36 -6.77
N VAL A 40 -0.43 5.84 -6.46
CA VAL A 40 -1.61 5.98 -7.32
C VAL A 40 -2.05 7.45 -7.48
N LEU A 41 -1.97 8.26 -6.42
CA LEU A 41 -2.28 9.69 -6.47
C LEU A 41 -1.38 10.43 -7.46
N PHE A 42 -0.09 10.13 -7.47
CA PHE A 42 0.88 10.72 -8.40
C PHE A 42 0.65 10.26 -9.85
N GLU A 43 0.29 8.99 -10.06
CA GLU A 43 -0.14 8.48 -11.37
C GLU A 43 -1.33 9.28 -11.92
N PHE A 44 -2.35 9.54 -11.09
CA PHE A 44 -3.51 10.37 -11.48
C PHE A 44 -3.20 11.86 -11.63
N ARG A 45 -2.06 12.34 -11.16
CA ARG A 45 -1.58 13.72 -11.41
C ARG A 45 -0.79 13.83 -12.72
N GLY A 46 -0.69 12.74 -13.49
CA GLY A 46 0.07 12.70 -14.74
C GLY A 46 1.58 12.61 -14.53
N ASN A 47 2.04 12.36 -13.30
CA ASN A 47 3.45 12.18 -12.96
C ASN A 47 3.67 10.78 -12.37
N PRO A 48 3.50 9.71 -13.17
CA PRO A 48 3.70 8.35 -12.70
C PRO A 48 5.17 8.15 -12.31
N PHE A 49 5.39 7.39 -11.23
CA PHE A 49 6.74 6.98 -10.84
C PHE A 49 7.35 6.01 -11.87
N SER A 50 8.65 5.74 -11.75
CA SER A 50 9.33 4.77 -12.61
C SER A 50 8.75 3.35 -12.44
N ARG A 51 8.86 2.51 -13.48
CA ARG A 51 8.46 1.09 -13.41
C ARG A 51 9.03 0.33 -12.21
N LYS A 52 10.27 0.65 -11.82
CA LYS A 52 10.95 0.02 -10.68
C LYS A 52 10.22 0.31 -9.36
N MET A 53 9.63 1.51 -9.22
CA MET A 53 8.85 1.87 -8.03
C MET A 53 7.62 0.97 -7.88
N TYR A 54 6.90 0.70 -8.97
CA TYR A 54 5.74 -0.20 -8.93
C TYR A 54 6.11 -1.63 -8.55
N VAL A 55 7.27 -2.13 -9.01
CA VAL A 55 7.79 -3.44 -8.56
C VAL A 55 8.13 -3.40 -7.08
N LEU A 56 8.83 -2.37 -6.61
CA LEU A 56 9.19 -2.21 -5.21
C LEU A 56 7.95 -2.18 -4.31
N VAL A 57 6.96 -1.37 -4.65
CA VAL A 57 5.67 -1.30 -3.92
C VAL A 57 4.98 -2.65 -3.91
N SER A 58 4.98 -3.38 -5.04
CA SER A 58 4.41 -4.72 -5.10
C SER A 58 5.12 -5.69 -4.15
N LEU A 59 6.45 -5.67 -4.11
CA LEU A 59 7.24 -6.51 -3.21
C LEU A 59 7.00 -6.15 -1.73
N ILE A 60 6.93 -4.87 -1.40
CA ILE A 60 6.61 -4.40 -0.04
C ILE A 60 5.21 -4.87 0.37
N LEU A 61 4.22 -4.77 -0.52
CA LEU A 61 2.86 -5.24 -0.26
C LEU A 61 2.77 -6.76 -0.09
N VAL A 62 3.55 -7.53 -0.87
CA VAL A 62 3.66 -8.98 -0.67
C VAL A 62 4.31 -9.29 0.68
N GLY A 63 5.40 -8.62 1.04
CA GLY A 63 6.03 -8.77 2.36
C GLY A 63 5.06 -8.43 3.50
N ASN A 64 4.29 -7.36 3.35
CA ASN A 64 3.25 -6.97 4.30
C ASN A 64 2.14 -8.03 4.40
N ALA A 65 1.73 -8.64 3.27
CA ALA A 65 0.78 -9.73 3.29
C ALA A 65 1.30 -10.92 4.10
N MET A 66 2.57 -11.28 3.94
CA MET A 66 3.20 -12.35 4.72
C MET A 66 3.19 -12.05 6.21
N ILE A 67 3.54 -10.81 6.61
CA ILE A 67 3.45 -10.38 8.02
C ILE A 67 2.01 -10.53 8.53
N GLN A 68 1.02 -10.11 7.75
CA GLN A 68 -0.39 -10.16 8.15
C GLN A 68 -0.96 -11.58 8.22
N PHE A 69 -0.47 -12.52 7.40
CA PHE A 69 -0.89 -13.92 7.46
C PHE A 69 -0.23 -14.71 8.57
N PHE A 70 1.05 -14.46 8.85
CA PHE A 70 1.87 -15.36 9.66
C PHE A 70 2.36 -14.77 10.99
N VAL A 71 2.31 -13.45 11.15
CA VAL A 71 2.81 -12.74 12.34
C VAL A 71 1.70 -12.00 13.08
N ALA A 72 0.79 -11.34 12.35
CA ALA A 72 -0.32 -10.62 12.97
C ALA A 72 -1.41 -11.59 13.46
N SER A 73 -1.96 -11.35 14.65
CA SER A 73 -3.03 -12.16 15.21
C SER A 73 -4.34 -11.93 14.45
N ASN A 74 -4.80 -12.96 13.73
CA ASN A 74 -6.13 -13.05 13.12
C ASN A 74 -6.45 -12.03 12.00
N ASN A 75 -5.44 -11.57 11.24
CA ASN A 75 -5.60 -10.53 10.22
C ASN A 75 -5.50 -11.03 8.77
N ALA A 76 -5.96 -12.26 8.50
CA ALA A 76 -5.91 -12.86 7.16
C ALA A 76 -6.59 -11.98 6.08
N VAL A 77 -7.65 -11.26 6.44
CA VAL A 77 -8.31 -10.32 5.52
C VAL A 77 -7.37 -9.17 5.10
N LEU A 78 -6.61 -8.60 6.04
CA LEU A 78 -5.62 -7.55 5.74
C LEU A 78 -4.46 -8.08 4.88
N GLY A 79 -4.08 -9.35 5.09
CA GLY A 79 -3.14 -10.06 4.23
C GLY A 79 -3.67 -10.16 2.79
N LEU A 80 -4.93 -10.56 2.61
CA LEU A 80 -5.57 -10.62 1.29
C LEU A 80 -5.65 -9.26 0.61
N VAL A 81 -6.05 -8.22 1.34
CA VAL A 81 -6.07 -6.83 0.85
C VAL A 81 -4.69 -6.44 0.33
N SER A 82 -3.63 -6.73 1.09
CA SER A 82 -2.25 -6.44 0.69
C SER A 82 -1.85 -7.18 -0.60
N LEU A 83 -2.24 -8.46 -0.74
CA LEU A 83 -1.97 -9.22 -1.97
C LEU A 83 -2.70 -8.65 -3.19
N PHE A 84 -3.98 -8.28 -3.04
CA PHE A 84 -4.73 -7.67 -4.14
C PHE A 84 -4.09 -6.36 -4.59
N LEU A 85 -3.69 -5.51 -3.64
CA LEU A 85 -3.02 -4.25 -3.94
C LEU A 85 -1.64 -4.48 -4.57
N ALA A 86 -0.90 -5.52 -4.14
CA ALA A 86 0.36 -5.91 -4.78
C ALA A 86 0.15 -6.29 -6.25
N TYR A 87 -0.89 -7.08 -6.55
CA TYR A 87 -1.26 -7.43 -7.92
C TYR A 87 -1.59 -6.18 -8.76
N PHE A 88 -2.37 -5.24 -8.20
CA PHE A 88 -2.69 -4.00 -8.89
C PHE A 88 -1.46 -3.11 -9.13
N ALA A 89 -0.55 -3.00 -8.16
CA ALA A 89 0.71 -2.28 -8.34
C ALA A 89 1.55 -2.91 -9.45
N LEU A 90 1.63 -4.25 -9.51
CA LEU A 90 2.39 -4.96 -10.53
C LEU A 90 1.76 -4.82 -11.92
N GLN A 91 0.43 -4.78 -12.02
CA GLN A 91 -0.27 -4.47 -13.27
C GLN A 91 -0.05 -3.02 -13.69
N ALA A 92 -0.11 -2.06 -12.76
CA ALA A 92 0.10 -0.64 -13.04
C ALA A 92 1.46 -0.37 -13.71
N ARG A 93 2.50 -1.14 -13.35
CA ARG A 93 3.82 -1.12 -14.04
C ARG A 93 3.72 -1.18 -15.57
N ARG A 94 2.77 -1.94 -16.12
CA ARG A 94 2.63 -2.13 -17.58
C ARG A 94 2.09 -0.88 -18.28
N ARG A 95 1.41 0.00 -17.54
CA ARG A 95 0.85 1.25 -18.07
C ARG A 95 1.91 2.35 -18.23
N VAL A 96 3.00 2.25 -17.46
CA VAL A 96 4.12 3.18 -17.55
C VAL A 96 4.99 2.79 -18.74
N LYS A 97 5.21 3.71 -19.69
CA LYS A 97 5.97 3.43 -20.92
C LYS A 97 7.50 3.46 -20.73
N HIS A 98 7.98 4.04 -19.63
CA HIS A 98 9.40 4.19 -19.31
C HIS A 98 9.77 3.44 -18.02
#